data_AF-A0A2G8K834-F1
#
_entry.id   AF-A0A2G8K834-F1
#
_cell.length_a   1.000
_cell.length_b   1.000
_cell.length_c   1.000
_cell.angle_alpha   90.00
_cell.angle_beta   90.00
_cell.angle_gamma   90.00
#
_symmetry.space_group_name_H-M   'P 1'
#
loop_
_entity.id
_entity.type
_entity.pdbx_description
1 polymer ?
#
loop_
_entity_poly.entity_id
_entity_poly.type
_entity_poly.pdbx_seq_one_letter_code
_entity_poly.pdbx_strand_id
1 'polypeptide(L)'
;MQHTVILLTVRLVGGQASNEGRIEVYHDGQWGTVCDDYWDDNDASVICRQLGFGSSGTAFGSANFGEGSGEIWYDDVACSGHEANIDECGSRGWGIHNCVHGEDAGVFCSTSTGDDPSTV
;
A
#
# COMPACT_ATOMS: atom_id res chain seq x y z
N MET A 1 -2.04 -28.86 -2.52
CA MET A 1 -1.94 -27.70 -3.41
C MET A 1 -1.21 -26.63 -2.63
N GLN A 2 0.11 -26.56 -2.77
CA GLN A 2 0.92 -25.56 -2.08
C GLN A 2 0.52 -24.21 -2.69
N HIS A 3 -0.14 -23.35 -1.94
CA HIS A 3 -0.14 -21.93 -2.27
C HIS A 3 1.32 -21.52 -2.09
N THR A 4 2.04 -21.33 -3.19
CA THR A 4 3.30 -20.60 -3.15
C THR A 4 2.94 -19.22 -2.60
N VAL A 5 3.32 -18.93 -1.36
CA VAL A 5 3.22 -17.59 -0.80
C VAL A 5 4.22 -16.75 -1.58
N ILE A 6 3.79 -16.14 -2.70
CA ILE A 6 4.59 -15.15 -3.39
C ILE A 6 4.47 -13.91 -2.51
N LEU A 7 5.49 -13.64 -1.70
CA LEU A 7 5.55 -12.40 -0.94
C LEU A 7 5.77 -11.26 -1.93
N LEU A 8 4.71 -10.51 -2.26
CA LEU A 8 4.87 -9.24 -2.94
C LEU A 8 5.71 -8.31 -2.08
N THR A 9 6.75 -7.73 -2.68
CA THR A 9 7.61 -6.78 -2.00
C THR A 9 7.01 -5.38 -2.18
N VAL A 10 6.70 -4.74 -1.05
CA VAL A 10 6.17 -3.38 -0.98
C VAL A 10 7.17 -2.49 -0.25
N ARG A 11 7.23 -1.20 -0.61
CA ARG A 11 7.96 -0.18 0.13
C ARG A 11 7.19 1.14 0.17
N LEU A 12 7.54 1.98 1.14
CA LEU A 12 7.06 3.37 1.22
C LEU A 12 8.19 4.32 0.83
N VAL A 13 7.89 5.33 0.01
CA VAL A 13 8.86 6.29 -0.52
C VAL A 13 8.32 7.72 -0.36
N GLY A 14 9.20 8.69 -0.07
CA GLY A 14 8.83 10.12 -0.03
C GLY A 14 8.26 10.61 1.31
N GLY A 15 8.04 9.73 2.28
CA GLY A 15 7.68 10.08 3.66
C GLY A 15 8.84 10.68 4.46
N GLN A 16 8.52 11.37 5.57
CA GLN A 16 9.52 11.87 6.52
C GLN A 16 9.96 10.80 7.53
N ALA A 17 9.10 9.81 7.76
CA ALA A 17 9.36 8.65 8.60
C ALA A 17 9.19 7.34 7.82
N SER A 18 9.65 6.23 8.39
CA SER A 18 9.62 4.92 7.72
C SER A 18 8.21 4.32 7.56
N ASN A 19 7.25 4.81 8.35
CA ASN A 19 5.87 4.33 8.41
C ASN A 19 4.90 5.14 7.54
N GLU A 20 5.42 5.97 6.63
CA GLU A 20 4.60 6.77 5.72
C GLU A 20 5.27 6.95 4.36
N GLY A 21 4.47 7.19 3.33
CA GLY A 21 4.96 7.45 1.98
C GLY A 21 4.03 6.99 0.87
N ARG A 22 4.42 7.30 -0.37
CA ARG A 22 3.87 6.71 -1.59
C ARG A 22 4.15 5.22 -1.58
N ILE A 23 3.17 4.44 -2.01
CA ILE A 23 3.27 2.98 -2.06
C ILE A 23 3.91 2.58 -3.38
N GLU A 24 4.95 1.75 -3.31
CA GLU A 24 5.54 1.12 -4.47
C GLU A 24 5.57 -0.40 -4.31
N VAL A 25 5.19 -1.12 -5.37
CA VAL A 25 5.15 -2.58 -5.44
C VAL A 25 6.19 -3.08 -6.44
N TYR A 26 6.93 -4.12 -6.08
CA TYR A 26 7.85 -4.78 -7.00
C TYR A 26 7.16 -5.91 -7.76
N HIS A 27 7.07 -5.77 -9.08
CA HIS A 27 6.47 -6.74 -9.98
C HIS A 27 7.24 -6.77 -11.31
N ASP A 28 7.34 -7.95 -11.92
CA ASP A 28 8.04 -8.18 -13.20
C ASP A 28 9.42 -7.49 -13.33
N GLY A 29 10.22 -7.56 -12.26
CA GLY A 29 11.58 -7.04 -12.25
C GLY A 29 11.73 -5.54 -11.98
N GLN A 30 10.63 -4.80 -11.80
CA GLN A 30 10.65 -3.35 -11.61
C GLN A 30 9.69 -2.86 -10.52
N TRP A 31 9.97 -1.66 -9.99
CA TRP A 31 9.06 -0.97 -9.07
C TRP A 31 8.02 -0.19 -9.86
N GLY A 32 6.80 -0.17 -9.36
CA GLY A 32 5.71 0.66 -9.86
C GLY A 32 4.80 1.09 -8.72
N THR A 33 3.88 2.01 -9.00
CA THR A 33 3.03 2.68 -8.00
C THR A 33 1.63 2.07 -7.92
N VAL A 34 0.80 2.60 -7.03
CA VAL A 34 -0.61 2.26 -6.84
C VAL A 34 -1.42 3.52 -7.11
N CYS A 35 -2.49 3.43 -7.89
CA CYS A 35 -3.41 4.55 -8.10
C CYS A 35 -4.32 4.79 -6.88
N ASP A 36 -4.75 6.03 -6.68
CA ASP A 36 -5.63 6.45 -5.60
C ASP A 36 -7.14 6.31 -5.88
N ASP A 37 -7.53 5.89 -7.09
CA ASP A 37 -8.92 5.59 -7.42
C ASP A 37 -9.44 4.47 -6.49
N TYR A 38 -10.48 4.80 -5.71
CA TYR A 38 -11.06 3.99 -4.63
C TYR A 38 -10.15 3.65 -3.45
N TRP A 39 -8.92 4.16 -3.40
CA TRP A 39 -7.97 3.92 -2.33
C TRP A 39 -8.49 4.44 -0.97
N ASP A 40 -8.68 3.54 -0.01
CA ASP A 40 -9.24 3.85 1.31
C ASP A 40 -8.44 3.31 2.50
N ASP A 41 -8.90 3.63 3.71
CA ASP A 41 -8.21 3.24 4.96
C ASP A 41 -8.14 1.71 5.17
N ASN A 42 -9.02 0.93 4.53
CA ASN A 42 -8.93 -0.54 4.57
C ASN A 42 -7.74 -1.01 3.75
N ASP A 43 -7.54 -0.46 2.55
CA ASP A 43 -6.40 -0.77 1.70
C ASP A 43 -5.08 -0.34 2.36
N ALA A 44 -5.06 0.88 2.90
CA ALA A 44 -3.95 1.42 3.65
C ALA A 44 -3.59 0.53 4.86
N SER A 45 -4.60 0.02 5.57
CA SER A 45 -4.40 -0.87 6.72
C SER A 45 -3.80 -2.23 6.34
N VAL A 46 -4.11 -2.75 5.14
CA VAL A 46 -3.44 -3.95 4.59
C VAL A 46 -1.96 -3.67 4.35
N ILE A 47 -1.61 -2.54 3.72
CA ILE A 47 -0.20 -2.16 3.51
C ILE A 47 0.55 -2.00 4.83
N CYS A 48 -0.04 -1.33 5.81
CA CYS A 48 0.58 -1.13 7.12
C CYS A 48 0.85 -2.44 7.85
N ARG A 49 -0.10 -3.39 7.77
CA ARG A 49 0.06 -4.73 8.33
C ARG A 49 1.12 -5.54 7.58
N GLN A 50 1.09 -5.51 6.25
CA GLN A 50 2.05 -6.20 5.38
C GLN A 50 3.50 -5.74 5.66
N LEU A 51 3.68 -4.45 5.96
CA LEU A 51 4.98 -3.86 6.31
C LEU A 51 5.35 -3.95 7.80
N GLY A 52 4.44 -4.42 8.65
CA GLY A 52 4.68 -4.63 10.08
C GLY A 52 4.63 -3.37 10.95
N PHE A 53 3.98 -2.28 10.50
CA PHE A 53 3.85 -1.04 11.26
C PHE A 53 2.64 -1.00 12.21
N GLY A 54 1.71 -1.95 12.07
CA GLY A 54 0.45 -2.00 12.82
C GLY A 54 -0.73 -2.25 11.91
N SER A 55 -1.94 -2.26 12.48
CA SER A 55 -3.17 -2.59 11.74
C SER A 55 -3.99 -1.38 11.32
N SER A 56 -3.52 -0.16 11.55
CA SER A 56 -4.24 1.06 11.21
C SER A 56 -3.42 1.89 10.23
N GLY A 57 -3.95 2.03 9.01
CA GLY A 57 -3.44 2.92 7.99
C GLY A 57 -4.42 4.05 7.69
N THR A 58 -3.88 5.21 7.34
CA THR A 58 -4.63 6.33 6.75
C THR A 58 -4.24 6.46 5.29
N ALA A 59 -5.22 6.42 4.40
CA ALA A 59 -5.05 6.57 2.96
C ALA A 59 -4.78 8.02 2.55
N PHE A 60 -3.85 8.19 1.61
CA PHE A 60 -3.58 9.45 0.93
C PHE A 60 -3.63 9.23 -0.57
N GLY A 61 -4.15 10.21 -1.30
CA GLY A 61 -4.10 10.24 -2.76
C GLY A 61 -3.39 11.49 -3.27
N SER A 62 -3.55 11.76 -4.56
CA SER A 62 -3.09 12.92 -5.30
C SER A 62 -1.60 13.16 -5.14
N ALA A 63 -0.81 12.07 -5.17
CA ALA A 63 0.63 12.09 -5.01
C ALA A 63 1.08 12.87 -3.77
N ASN A 64 0.40 12.70 -2.62
CA ASN A 64 0.68 13.46 -1.40
C ASN A 64 2.15 13.37 -0.94
N PHE A 65 2.77 12.22 -1.17
CA PHE A 65 4.19 11.95 -0.89
C PHE A 65 5.10 12.10 -2.12
N GLY A 66 4.63 12.84 -3.12
CA GLY A 66 5.26 13.05 -4.43
C GLY A 66 4.89 11.99 -5.46
N GLU A 67 5.04 12.35 -6.73
CA GLU A 67 4.83 11.45 -7.87
C GLU A 67 5.95 10.39 -7.94
N GLY A 68 5.58 9.17 -8.32
CA GLY A 68 6.48 8.13 -8.73
C GLY A 68 6.84 8.21 -10.21
N SER A 69 7.32 7.10 -10.74
CA SER A 69 7.70 6.97 -12.14
C SER A 69 7.60 5.52 -12.59
N GLY A 70 7.34 5.30 -13.87
CA GLY A 70 7.33 3.96 -14.46
C GLY A 70 5.91 3.42 -14.54
N GLU A 71 5.72 2.17 -14.15
CA GLU A 71 4.42 1.51 -14.22
C GLU A 71 3.53 1.88 -13.02
N ILE A 72 2.22 1.94 -13.24
CA ILE A 72 1.22 1.94 -12.16
C ILE A 72 0.65 0.52 -12.09
N TRP A 73 1.03 -0.23 -11.06
CA TRP A 73 0.74 -1.66 -10.99
C TRP A 73 -0.68 -1.99 -10.58
N TYR A 74 -1.28 -1.15 -9.75
CA TYR A 74 -2.60 -1.35 -9.17
C TYR A 74 -3.50 -0.14 -9.38
N ASP A 75 -4.77 -0.43 -9.58
CA ASP A 75 -5.88 0.51 -9.70
C ASP A 75 -7.17 -0.17 -9.21
N ASP A 76 -8.14 0.62 -8.74
CA ASP A 76 -9.33 0.21 -7.99
C ASP A 76 -9.03 -0.86 -6.93
N VAL A 77 -8.04 -0.61 -6.07
CA VAL A 77 -7.76 -1.55 -4.96
C VAL A 77 -8.99 -1.59 -4.05
N ALA A 78 -9.42 -2.81 -3.72
CA ALA A 78 -10.65 -3.06 -2.98
C ALA A 78 -10.43 -4.13 -1.92
N CYS A 79 -9.61 -3.81 -0.92
CA CYS A 79 -9.41 -4.64 0.25
C CYS A 79 -10.63 -4.58 1.18
N SER A 80 -10.88 -5.67 1.91
CA SER A 80 -11.79 -5.69 3.05
C SER A 80 -11.14 -5.21 4.35
N GLY A 81 -9.83 -4.98 4.33
CA GLY A 81 -9.02 -4.53 5.47
C GLY A 81 -8.40 -5.68 6.29
N HIS A 82 -8.66 -6.93 5.92
CA HIS A 82 -8.27 -8.14 6.66
C HIS A 82 -7.23 -9.02 5.94
N GLU A 83 -6.98 -8.73 4.67
CA GLU A 83 -6.03 -9.40 3.80
C GLU A 83 -4.60 -9.34 4.37
N ALA A 84 -3.80 -10.40 4.24
CA ALA A 84 -2.44 -10.35 4.74
C ALA A 84 -1.55 -9.45 3.87
N ASN A 85 -1.86 -9.36 2.57
CA ASN A 85 -1.07 -8.67 1.56
C ASN A 85 -1.97 -8.05 0.48
N ILE A 86 -1.46 -7.04 -0.23
CA ILE A 86 -2.21 -6.35 -1.29
C ILE A 86 -2.60 -7.24 -2.49
N ASP A 87 -1.90 -8.34 -2.79
CA ASP A 87 -2.30 -9.30 -3.85
C ASP A 87 -3.53 -10.13 -3.52
N GLU A 88 -3.94 -10.15 -2.26
CA GLU A 88 -5.18 -10.81 -1.84
C GLU A 88 -6.40 -9.89 -2.01
N CYS A 89 -6.18 -8.59 -2.25
CA CYS A 89 -7.24 -7.61 -2.47
C CYS A 89 -7.76 -7.66 -3.91
N GLY A 90 -9.01 -7.22 -4.09
CA GLY A 90 -9.53 -6.94 -5.43
C GLY A 90 -8.77 -5.78 -6.10
N SER A 91 -8.59 -5.86 -7.42
CA SER A 91 -8.06 -4.75 -8.24
C SER A 91 -8.46 -4.96 -9.70
N ARG A 92 -8.16 -4.00 -10.58
CA ARG A 92 -8.33 -4.16 -12.03
C ARG A 92 -7.36 -5.16 -12.67
N GLY A 93 -6.33 -5.58 -11.95
CA GLY A 93 -5.23 -6.44 -12.42
C GLY A 93 -3.95 -5.67 -12.76
N TRP A 94 -2.82 -6.38 -12.83
CA TRP A 94 -1.49 -5.80 -13.01
C TRP A 94 -1.38 -4.88 -14.22
N GLY A 95 -1.00 -3.61 -14.00
CA GLY A 95 -0.76 -2.62 -15.06
C GLY A 95 -2.03 -2.15 -15.78
N ILE A 96 -3.21 -2.55 -15.32
CA ILE A 96 -4.49 -2.13 -15.90
C ILE A 96 -5.01 -0.96 -15.08
N HIS A 97 -4.82 0.26 -15.59
CA HIS A 97 -5.26 1.49 -14.93
C HIS A 97 -5.70 2.56 -15.91
N ASN A 98 -6.43 3.55 -15.43
CA ASN A 98 -6.69 4.81 -16.15
C ASN A 98 -5.99 6.04 -15.55
N CYS A 99 -5.08 5.81 -14.62
CA CYS A 99 -4.44 6.86 -13.83
C CYS A 99 -3.14 7.42 -14.44
N VAL A 100 -2.70 8.55 -13.92
CA VAL A 100 -1.36 9.14 -14.08
C VAL A 100 -0.66 9.26 -12.73
N HIS A 101 0.66 9.51 -12.69
CA HIS A 101 1.40 9.59 -11.42
C HIS A 101 0.97 10.71 -10.47
N GLY A 102 0.21 11.71 -10.96
CA GLY A 102 -0.45 12.68 -10.10
C GLY A 102 -1.53 12.06 -9.19
N GLU A 103 -1.91 10.80 -9.43
CA GLU A 103 -2.90 10.00 -8.69
C GLU A 103 -2.21 8.88 -7.90
N ASP A 104 -0.89 8.93 -7.70
CA ASP A 104 -0.21 7.90 -6.90
C ASP A 104 -0.67 7.94 -5.44
N ALA A 105 -1.10 6.78 -4.96
CA ALA A 105 -1.56 6.55 -3.60
C ALA A 105 -0.39 6.50 -2.59
N GLY A 106 -0.71 6.87 -1.36
CA GLY A 106 0.18 6.79 -0.23
C GLY A 106 -0.55 6.38 1.04
N VAL A 107 0.25 6.17 2.09
CA VAL A 107 -0.24 5.74 3.40
C VAL A 107 0.55 6.38 4.53
N PHE A 108 -0.11 6.60 5.65
CA PHE A 108 0.52 6.74 6.97
C PHE A 108 0.06 5.60 7.88
N CYS A 109 1.01 4.88 8.48
CA CYS A 109 0.73 3.77 9.38
C CYS A 109 0.84 4.21 10.84
N SER A 110 -0.25 4.09 11.59
CA SER A 110 -0.25 4.37 13.02
C SER A 110 0.01 3.10 13.83
N THR A 111 0.84 3.22 14.86
CA THR A 111 0.94 2.18 15.89
C THR A 111 -0.29 2.30 16.78
N SER A 112 -1.17 1.31 16.79
CA SER A 112 -2.22 1.23 17.80
C SER A 112 -1.56 1.22 19.18
N THR A 113 -1.94 2.17 20.04
CA THR A 113 -1.43 2.40 21.40
C THR A 113 -1.72 1.25 22.39
N GLY A 114 -1.96 0.02 21.90
CA GLY A 114 -2.26 -1.17 22.69
C GLY A 114 -1.07 -2.12 22.88
N ASP A 115 0.02 -1.94 22.11
CA ASP A 115 1.24 -2.76 22.18
C ASP A 115 2.46 -1.94 22.65
N ASP A 116 2.22 -0.90 23.46
CA ASP A 116 3.32 -0.26 24.19
C ASP A 116 3.52 -0.97 25.55
N PRO A 117 4.58 -1.80 25.72
CA PRO A 117 4.90 -2.40 27.01
C PRO A 117 5.30 -1.35 28.07
N SER A 118 5.38 -0.07 27.72
CA SER A 118 5.67 1.04 28.64
C SER A 118 4.45 1.52 29.43
N THR A 119 3.27 0.93 29.25
CA THR A 119 2.03 1.32 29.96
C THR A 119 1.58 0.36 31.06
N VAL A 120 2.41 -0.61 31.47
CA VAL A 120 2.22 -1.46 32.67
C VAL A 120 3.31 -1.29 33.72
#